data_AF-A0A0Q9LIZ2-F1
#
_entry.id   AF-A0A0Q9LIZ2-F1
#
_cell.length_a   1.000
_cell.length_b   1.000
_cell.length_c   1.000
_cell.angle_alpha   90.00
_cell.angle_beta   90.00
_cell.angle_gamma   90.00
#
_symmetry.space_group_name_H-M   'P 1'
#
loop_
_entity.id
_entity.type
_entity.pdbx_description
1 polymer ?
#
loop_
_entity_poly.entity_id
_entity_poly.type
_entity_poly.pdbx_seq_one_letter_code
_entity_poly.pdbx_strand_id
1 'polypeptide(L)'
;MGEGVKRALEASQVTQTSLSSLTAGLVYHDMGTCRMGYFPATSATDPYGQIHGVQGLYVADNSVIPTSGAANPTLTTVALAIRTADYLMKQLR
;
A
#
# COMPACT_ATOMS: atom_id res chain seq x y z
N MET A 1 -23.74 -7.63 3.69
CA MET A 1 -24.19 -6.42 2.95
C MET A 1 -25.66 -6.21 3.27
N GLY A 2 -26.06 -5.02 3.74
CA GLY A 2 -27.43 -4.79 4.21
C GLY A 2 -28.46 -4.71 3.08
N GLU A 3 -29.71 -5.05 3.39
CA GLU A 3 -30.90 -4.96 2.51
C GLU A 3 -30.98 -3.62 1.76
N GLY A 4 -30.65 -2.52 2.43
CA GLY A 4 -30.71 -1.17 1.84
C GLY A 4 -29.76 -0.97 0.65
N VAL A 5 -28.59 -1.61 0.65
CA VAL A 5 -27.63 -1.47 -0.46
C VAL A 5 -28.11 -2.24 -1.69
N LYS A 6 -28.74 -3.41 -1.50
CA LYS A 6 -29.32 -4.18 -2.60
C LYS A 6 -30.43 -3.39 -3.32
N ARG A 7 -31.35 -2.79 -2.54
CA ARG A 7 -32.44 -1.97 -3.10
C ARG A 7 -31.93 -0.74 -3.86
N ALA A 8 -30.88 -0.09 -3.35
CA ALA A 8 -30.27 1.04 -4.03
C ALA A 8 -29.60 0.65 -5.36
N LEU A 9 -28.95 -0.51 -5.41
CA LEU A 9 -28.33 -1.06 -6.63
C LEU A 9 -29.37 -1.43 -7.68
N GLU A 10 -30.46 -2.08 -7.28
CA GLU A 10 -31.58 -2.43 -8.17
C GLU A 10 -32.25 -1.18 -8.78
N ALA A 11 -32.53 -0.16 -7.97
CA ALA A 11 -33.13 1.09 -8.44
C ALA A 11 -32.22 1.90 -9.38
N SER A 12 -30.90 1.73 -9.28
CA SER A 12 -29.91 2.45 -10.10
C SER A 12 -29.49 1.67 -11.36
N GLN A 13 -30.03 0.47 -11.59
CA GLN A 13 -29.59 -0.45 -12.66
C GLN A 13 -28.08 -0.73 -12.62
N VAL A 14 -27.44 -0.54 -11.45
CA VAL A 14 -26.01 -0.79 -11.26
C VAL A 14 -25.85 -2.24 -10.85
N THR A 15 -25.18 -3.02 -11.69
CA THR A 15 -24.81 -4.39 -11.33
C THR A 15 -23.65 -4.37 -10.35
N GLN A 16 -23.85 -4.94 -9.18
CA GLN A 16 -22.76 -5.10 -8.23
C GLN A 16 -21.78 -6.15 -8.75
N THR A 17 -20.60 -5.71 -9.17
CA THR A 17 -19.54 -6.62 -9.61
C THR A 17 -18.70 -7.02 -8.40
N SER A 18 -18.49 -8.32 -8.21
CA SER A 18 -17.58 -8.81 -7.17
C SER A 18 -16.16 -8.38 -7.50
N LEU A 19 -15.36 -8.04 -6.47
CA LEU A 19 -13.91 -7.85 -6.62
C LEU A 19 -13.25 -9.07 -7.28
N SER A 20 -13.77 -10.28 -7.02
CA SER A 20 -13.28 -11.53 -7.63
C SER A 20 -13.52 -11.64 -9.14
N SER A 21 -14.36 -10.79 -9.71
CA SER A 21 -14.69 -10.77 -11.13
C SER A 21 -13.83 -9.78 -11.93
N LEU A 22 -12.99 -8.97 -11.24
CA LEU A 22 -12.07 -8.04 -11.88
C LEU A 22 -10.76 -8.74 -12.27
N THR A 23 -10.19 -8.34 -13.41
CA THR A 23 -8.82 -8.72 -13.78
C THR A 23 -7.83 -8.19 -12.73
N ALA A 24 -6.82 -8.99 -12.41
CA ALA A 24 -5.73 -8.58 -11.53
C ALA A 24 -5.11 -7.25 -12.01
N GLY A 25 -4.84 -6.34 -11.07
CA GLY A 25 -4.28 -5.00 -11.34
C GLY A 25 -5.31 -3.89 -11.61
N LEU A 26 -6.58 -4.19 -11.91
CA LEU A 26 -7.58 -3.16 -12.23
C LEU A 26 -7.92 -2.20 -11.08
N VAL A 27 -7.64 -2.60 -9.84
CA VAL A 27 -7.91 -1.79 -8.66
C VAL A 27 -6.73 -0.90 -8.26
N TYR A 28 -5.60 -0.97 -8.99
CA TYR A 28 -4.42 -0.12 -8.77
C TYR A 28 -3.88 -0.14 -7.32
N HIS A 29 -4.01 -1.29 -6.65
CA HIS A 29 -3.53 -1.53 -5.28
C HIS A 29 -2.24 -2.36 -5.25
N ASP A 30 -1.44 -2.31 -6.31
CA ASP A 30 -0.16 -3.01 -6.36
C ASP A 30 0.78 -2.46 -5.27
N MET A 31 1.41 -3.38 -4.55
CA MET A 31 2.21 -3.08 -3.37
C MET A 31 3.25 -4.18 -3.12
N GLY A 32 4.25 -3.88 -2.29
CA GLY A 32 5.25 -4.87 -1.86
C GLY A 32 6.34 -5.21 -2.88
N THR A 33 6.40 -4.51 -4.01
CA THR A 33 7.45 -4.60 -5.04
C THR A 33 8.82 -4.19 -4.51
N CYS A 34 8.86 -3.32 -3.50
CA CYS A 34 10.06 -2.93 -2.74
C CYS A 34 9.78 -3.03 -1.22
N ARG A 35 9.23 -4.16 -0.77
CA ARG A 35 8.73 -4.29 0.61
C ARG A 35 9.78 -3.92 1.67
N MET A 36 9.31 -3.24 2.73
CA MET A 36 10.09 -3.01 3.95
C MET A 36 10.26 -4.28 4.77
N GLY A 37 11.39 -4.39 5.45
CA GLY A 37 11.65 -5.42 6.43
C GLY A 37 13.00 -5.24 7.12
N TYR A 38 13.28 -6.08 8.10
CA TYR A 38 14.53 -6.03 8.86
C TYR A 38 15.70 -6.72 8.14
N PHE A 39 15.41 -7.63 7.21
CA PHE A 39 16.42 -8.51 6.62
C PHE A 39 16.52 -8.32 5.10
N PRO A 40 17.71 -8.00 4.56
CA PRO A 40 17.93 -7.87 3.11
C PRO A 40 17.57 -9.12 2.31
N ALA A 41 17.65 -10.31 2.94
CA ALA A 41 17.28 -11.57 2.31
C ALA A 41 15.77 -11.69 1.99
N THR A 42 14.92 -10.89 2.64
CA THR A 42 13.46 -10.98 2.52
C THR A 42 12.79 -9.64 2.28
N SER A 43 13.56 -8.55 2.14
CA SER A 43 13.04 -7.19 1.94
C SER A 43 14.01 -6.35 1.12
N ALA A 44 13.47 -5.42 0.33
CA ALA A 44 14.28 -4.54 -0.51
C ALA A 44 14.76 -3.31 0.28
N THR A 45 13.93 -2.83 1.19
CA THR A 45 14.25 -1.71 2.07
C THR A 45 14.27 -2.11 3.53
N ASP A 46 14.97 -1.35 4.33
CA ASP A 46 14.90 -1.40 5.78
C ASP A 46 13.51 -0.95 6.28
N PRO A 47 13.23 -0.98 7.60
CA PRO A 47 11.95 -0.55 8.13
C PRO A 47 11.65 0.93 7.91
N TYR A 48 12.59 1.79 7.52
CA TYR A 48 12.39 3.21 7.26
C TYR A 48 12.33 3.56 5.77
N GLY A 49 12.28 2.55 4.90
CA GLY A 49 12.18 2.74 3.45
C GLY A 49 13.53 2.95 2.77
N GLN A 50 14.66 2.86 3.48
CA GLN A 50 15.99 2.96 2.87
C GLN A 50 16.37 1.66 2.18
N ILE A 51 16.88 1.72 0.95
CA ILE A 51 17.34 0.54 0.23
C ILE A 51 18.52 -0.10 0.97
N HIS A 52 18.42 -1.42 1.22
CA HIS A 52 19.50 -2.17 1.85
C HIS A 52 20.79 -2.05 1.02
N GLY A 53 21.90 -1.70 1.67
CA GLY A 53 23.21 -1.58 1.03
C GLY A 53 23.41 -0.31 0.20
N VAL A 54 22.44 0.62 0.15
CA VAL A 54 22.58 1.90 -0.56
C VAL A 54 22.27 3.06 0.38
N GLN A 55 23.28 3.88 0.68
CA GLN A 55 23.11 5.03 1.56
C GLN A 55 22.39 6.17 0.84
N GLY A 56 21.38 6.78 1.48
CA GLY A 56 20.71 7.97 0.94
C GLY A 56 19.61 7.69 -0.09
N LEU A 57 19.32 6.43 -0.42
CA LEU A 57 18.27 6.05 -1.37
C LEU A 57 17.05 5.46 -0.66
N TYR A 58 15.87 6.06 -0.87
CA TYR A 58 14.64 5.71 -0.17
C TYR A 58 13.46 5.47 -1.12
N VAL A 59 12.53 4.62 -0.68
CA VAL A 59 11.23 4.36 -1.34
C VAL A 59 10.12 4.77 -0.37
N ALA A 60 9.12 5.50 -0.84
CA ALA A 60 8.06 6.08 0.00
C ALA A 60 6.66 6.02 -0.66
N ASP A 61 6.41 4.99 -1.47
CA ASP A 61 5.13 4.73 -2.15
C ASP A 61 4.53 3.37 -1.72
N ASN A 62 3.50 2.87 -2.42
CA ASN A 62 2.88 1.58 -2.07
C ASN A 62 3.86 0.39 -2.11
N SER A 63 4.97 0.50 -2.83
CA SER A 63 5.97 -0.56 -3.00
C SER A 63 6.53 -1.03 -1.65
N VAL A 64 6.56 -0.14 -0.64
CA VAL A 64 7.09 -0.48 0.69
C VAL A 64 6.14 -1.30 1.56
N ILE A 65 4.84 -1.37 1.24
CA ILE A 65 3.85 -2.07 2.06
C ILE A 65 4.07 -3.59 1.94
N PRO A 66 4.44 -4.31 3.01
CA PRO A 66 4.88 -5.70 2.92
C PRO A 66 3.74 -6.70 2.73
N THR A 67 2.52 -6.34 3.13
CA THR A 67 1.36 -7.22 3.11
C THR A 67 0.13 -6.48 2.60
N SER A 68 -0.55 -7.07 1.61
CA SER A 68 -1.83 -6.57 1.13
C SER A 68 -2.96 -6.95 2.09
N GLY A 69 -3.93 -6.04 2.24
CA GLY A 69 -5.13 -6.23 3.04
C GLY A 69 -6.38 -5.76 2.30
N ALA A 70 -7.54 -5.89 2.93
CA ALA A 70 -8.82 -5.49 2.34
C ALA A 70 -9.03 -3.95 2.30
N ALA A 71 -8.25 -3.20 3.07
CA ALA A 71 -8.36 -1.74 3.15
C ALA A 71 -7.58 -1.04 2.03
N ASN A 72 -8.01 0.18 1.67
CA ASN A 72 -7.33 1.00 0.66
C ASN A 72 -5.95 1.44 1.16
N PRO A 73 -4.87 1.33 0.35
CA PRO A 73 -3.50 1.51 0.81
C PRO A 73 -3.10 2.97 1.02
N THR A 74 -3.80 3.93 0.43
CA THR A 74 -3.36 5.35 0.37
C THR A 74 -3.04 5.93 1.74
N LEU A 75 -3.88 5.69 2.76
CA LEU A 75 -3.63 6.22 4.11
C LEU A 75 -2.39 5.58 4.74
N THR A 76 -2.19 4.27 4.52
CA THR A 76 -0.99 3.56 4.97
C THR A 76 0.25 4.13 4.27
N THR A 77 0.21 4.35 2.97
CA THR A 77 1.32 4.93 2.19
C THR A 77 1.71 6.30 2.71
N VAL A 78 0.74 7.21 2.89
CA VAL A 78 1.00 8.56 3.42
C VAL A 78 1.60 8.49 4.83
N ALA A 79 1.08 7.65 5.71
CA ALA A 79 1.62 7.48 7.06
C ALA A 79 3.08 6.98 7.05
N LEU A 80 3.40 6.02 6.17
CA LEU A 80 4.75 5.50 6.01
C LEU A 80 5.71 6.53 5.39
N ALA A 81 5.24 7.32 4.43
CA ALA A 81 6.02 8.40 3.82
C ALA A 81 6.37 9.48 4.85
N ILE A 82 5.42 9.90 5.69
CA ILE A 82 5.67 10.85 6.79
C ILE A 82 6.70 10.28 7.77
N ARG A 83 6.56 9.01 8.18
CA ARG A 83 7.53 8.35 9.07
C ARG A 83 8.94 8.28 8.48
N THR A 84 9.04 8.07 7.16
CA THR A 84 10.31 8.07 6.43
C THR A 84 10.93 9.48 6.43
N ALA A 85 10.12 10.52 6.19
CA ALA A 85 10.57 11.90 6.27
C ALA A 85 11.05 12.28 7.68
N ASP A 86 10.33 11.88 8.74
CA ASP A 86 10.75 12.11 10.13
C ASP A 86 12.08 11.43 10.47
N TYR A 87 12.31 10.23 9.92
CA TYR A 87 13.58 9.51 10.07
C TYR A 87 14.71 10.26 9.36
N LEU A 88 14.51 10.65 8.11
CA LEU A 88 15.46 11.44 7.32
C LEU A 88 15.85 12.74 8.03
N MET A 89 14.87 13.47 8.55
CA MET A 89 15.11 14.71 9.31
C MET A 89 15.97 14.50 10.56
N LYS A 90 15.96 13.30 11.16
CA LYS A 90 16.83 12.95 12.28
C LYS A 90 18.24 12.54 11.84
N GLN A 91 18.39 11.96 10.65
CA GLN A 91 19.69 11.55 10.10
C GLN A 91 20.48 12.72 9.49
N LEU A 92 19.80 13.78 9.06
CA LEU A 92 20.41 14.98 8.49
C LEU A 92 20.84 16.04 9.53
N ARG A 93 20.55 15.81 10.81
CA ARG A 93 20.99 16.64 11.94
C ARG A 93 22.33 16.16 12.45
#